data_AF-A0A4Q1QX76-F1
#
_entry.id   AF-A0A4Q1QX76-F1
#
_cell.length_a   1.000
_cell.length_b   1.000
_cell.length_c   1.000
_cell.angle_alpha   90.00
_cell.angle_beta   90.00
_cell.angle_gamma   90.00
#
_symmetry.space_group_name_H-M   'P 1'
#
loop_
_entity.id
_entity.type
_entity.pdbx_description
1 polymer ?
#
loop_
_entity_poly.entity_id
_entity_poly.type
_entity_poly.pdbx_seq_one_letter_code
_entity_poly.pdbx_strand_id
1 'polypeptide(L)'
;MIDRRNVLRSGGAAALGALAITAISSGTDLATAATGSRELLGDPASTPQAESLWPAHLTDTERKHLKVFDELDFVVYSGQQWDRLSESHAQNIRVHWPDGHYTDGIDRHIADMKSQFVWAPDTRITEHPIRIAKDNLTSVTGVMQGTFTRPMPDGNGGFIQPTGKKFAINMATVGIWNKLGVMEEEFLFWDNRTFYQQIGLA
;
A
#
# COMPACT_ATOMS: atom_id res chain seq x y z
N MET A 1 24.39 3.26 -31.05
CA MET A 1 25.38 2.27 -30.56
C MET A 1 26.06 2.94 -29.37
N ILE A 2 25.64 2.60 -28.14
CA ILE A 2 26.10 3.28 -26.92
C ILE A 2 27.40 2.62 -26.44
N ASP A 3 28.45 3.41 -26.33
CA ASP A 3 29.79 3.01 -25.88
C ASP A 3 29.78 2.71 -24.37
N ARG A 4 30.10 1.46 -24.01
CA ARG A 4 30.04 0.91 -22.64
C ARG A 4 31.27 1.26 -21.79
N ARG A 5 32.09 2.24 -22.17
CA ARG A 5 33.39 2.51 -21.51
C ARG A 5 33.43 3.66 -20.49
N ASN A 6 32.31 4.32 -20.18
CA ASN A 6 32.29 5.43 -19.21
C ASN A 6 31.60 5.15 -17.86
N VAL A 7 31.16 3.92 -17.57
CA VAL A 7 30.43 3.60 -16.31
C VAL A 7 31.36 3.24 -15.14
N LEU A 8 32.68 3.23 -15.31
CA LEU A 8 33.62 2.76 -14.27
C LEU A 8 34.54 3.84 -13.67
N ARG A 9 34.16 5.13 -13.72
CA ARG A 9 34.94 6.22 -13.06
C ARG A 9 34.31 6.84 -11.81
N SER A 10 33.20 6.33 -11.29
CA SER A 10 32.70 6.68 -9.95
C SER A 10 32.96 5.54 -8.97
N GLY A 11 34.23 5.30 -8.66
CA GLY A 11 34.70 4.31 -7.69
C GLY A 11 34.44 4.72 -6.24
N GLY A 12 33.18 4.87 -5.84
CA GLY A 12 32.78 5.20 -4.46
C GLY A 12 32.15 4.05 -3.67
N ALA A 13 31.64 3.00 -4.33
CA ALA A 13 30.78 2.02 -3.65
C ALA A 13 31.51 0.80 -3.06
N ALA A 14 32.75 0.51 -3.48
CA ALA A 14 33.45 -0.71 -3.05
C ALA A 14 34.23 -0.56 -1.73
N ALA A 15 34.44 0.68 -1.24
CA ALA A 15 35.21 0.92 -0.01
C ALA A 15 34.36 0.87 1.28
N LEU A 16 33.02 0.91 1.17
CA LEU A 16 32.11 0.93 2.33
C LEU A 16 31.92 -0.44 3.00
N GLY A 17 32.14 -1.55 2.28
CA GLY A 17 31.93 -2.89 2.82
C GLY A 17 33.08 -3.43 3.69
N ALA A 18 34.32 -3.03 3.41
CA ALA A 18 35.49 -3.60 4.07
C ALA A 18 35.90 -2.87 5.37
N LEU A 19 35.63 -1.56 5.48
CA LEU A 19 35.96 -0.77 6.68
C LEU A 19 34.93 -0.91 7.81
N ALA A 20 33.68 -1.27 7.49
CA ALA A 20 32.64 -1.47 8.51
C ALA A 20 32.82 -2.77 9.31
N ILE A 21 33.41 -3.82 8.72
CA ILE A 21 33.55 -5.13 9.39
C ILE A 21 34.71 -5.12 10.39
N THR A 22 35.78 -4.35 10.16
CA THR A 22 36.93 -4.24 11.07
C THR A 22 36.72 -3.24 12.22
N ALA A 23 35.90 -2.20 12.03
CA ALA A 23 35.63 -1.21 13.08
C ALA A 23 34.67 -1.70 14.18
N ILE A 24 33.78 -2.65 13.86
CA ILE A 24 32.85 -3.24 14.85
C ILE A 24 33.59 -4.13 15.87
N SER A 25 34.73 -4.72 15.49
CA SER A 25 35.47 -5.61 16.40
C SER A 25 36.33 -4.91 17.46
N SER A 26 36.65 -3.61 17.28
CA SER A 26 37.51 -2.87 18.23
C SER A 26 36.73 -2.02 19.24
N GLY A 27 35.42 -1.87 19.09
CA GLY A 27 34.57 -1.15 20.05
C GLY A 27 34.89 0.34 20.24
N THR A 28 35.68 0.94 19.34
CA THR A 28 36.19 2.31 19.47
C THR A 28 35.51 3.34 18.59
N ASP A 29 34.65 2.93 17.66
CA ASP A 29 33.89 3.87 16.82
C ASP A 29 32.40 3.59 16.90
N LEU A 30 31.65 4.63 17.27
CA LEU A 30 30.22 4.70 17.04
C LEU A 30 30.04 4.60 15.53
N ALA A 31 29.31 3.59 15.06
CA ALA A 31 28.76 3.59 13.72
C ALA A 31 28.15 4.97 13.51
N THR A 32 28.81 5.80 12.70
CA THR A 32 28.37 7.16 12.43
C THR A 32 27.13 6.97 11.58
N ALA A 33 26.00 6.80 12.27
CA ALA A 33 24.69 6.65 11.68
C ALA A 33 24.57 7.80 10.70
N ALA A 34 24.27 7.50 9.44
CA ALA A 34 24.05 8.49 8.41
C ALA A 34 23.08 9.54 8.96
N THR A 35 23.59 10.72 9.35
CA THR A 35 22.85 11.85 9.89
C THR A 35 22.11 12.62 8.80
N GLY A 36 22.01 12.06 7.59
CA GLY A 36 21.11 12.56 6.58
C GLY A 36 19.68 12.31 7.03
N SER A 37 18.91 13.37 7.27
CA SER A 37 17.45 13.28 7.32
C SER A 37 16.99 12.57 6.04
N ARG A 38 16.43 11.37 6.18
CA ARG A 38 15.81 10.67 5.05
C ARG A 38 14.68 11.56 4.57
N GLU A 39 14.73 11.98 3.32
CA GLU A 39 13.61 12.67 2.70
C GLU A 39 12.44 11.69 2.68
N LEU A 40 11.34 12.10 3.33
CA LEU A 40 10.11 11.33 3.33
C LEU A 40 9.43 11.49 1.98
N LEU A 41 8.61 10.51 1.58
CA LEU A 41 7.66 10.75 0.50
C LEU A 41 6.82 11.99 0.87
N GLY A 42 6.60 12.87 -0.11
CA GLY A 42 5.73 14.04 0.06
C GLY A 42 4.30 13.63 0.42
N ASP A 43 3.50 14.62 0.84
CA ASP A 43 2.09 14.40 1.17
C ASP A 43 1.32 13.91 -0.08
N PRO A 44 0.80 12.67 -0.09
CA PRO A 44 0.10 12.13 -1.24
C PRO A 44 -1.24 12.84 -1.50
N ALA A 45 -1.81 13.59 -0.54
CA ALA A 45 -2.96 14.46 -0.82
C ALA A 45 -2.60 15.73 -1.60
N SER A 46 -1.32 16.13 -1.58
CA SER A 46 -0.79 17.33 -2.23
C SER A 46 -0.16 17.04 -3.60
N THR A 47 0.10 15.77 -3.92
CA THR A 47 0.58 15.36 -5.23
C THR A 47 -0.55 15.54 -6.25
N PRO A 48 -0.34 16.26 -7.38
CA PRO A 48 -1.32 16.32 -8.45
C PRO A 48 -1.70 14.90 -8.83
N GLN A 49 -3.01 14.63 -8.92
CA GLN A 49 -3.49 13.31 -9.31
C GLN A 49 -2.82 12.93 -10.61
N ALA A 50 -1.90 11.98 -10.53
CA ALA A 50 -1.19 11.55 -11.73
C ALA A 50 -2.28 10.96 -12.61
N GLU A 51 -2.54 11.56 -13.77
CA GLU A 51 -3.42 10.97 -14.77
C GLU A 51 -3.06 9.50 -14.86
N SER A 52 -3.98 8.65 -14.42
CA SER A 52 -3.61 7.32 -13.99
C SER A 52 -3.16 6.55 -15.24
N LEU A 53 -1.85 6.39 -15.40
CA LEU A 53 -1.31 5.94 -16.67
C LEU A 53 -1.65 4.46 -16.84
N TRP A 54 -2.42 4.17 -17.89
CA TRP A 54 -2.71 2.80 -18.26
C TRP A 54 -1.49 2.20 -18.97
N PRO A 55 -1.01 1.01 -18.56
CA PRO A 55 0.07 0.34 -19.25
C PRO A 55 -0.25 0.15 -20.74
N ALA A 56 0.75 0.38 -21.59
CA ALA A 56 0.67 0.02 -22.99
C ALA A 56 0.72 -1.51 -23.15
N HIS A 57 0.10 -2.02 -24.22
CA HIS A 57 0.18 -3.44 -24.63
C HIS A 57 -0.40 -4.48 -23.65
N LEU A 58 -1.36 -4.10 -22.80
CA LEU A 58 -2.15 -5.07 -22.03
C LEU A 58 -2.97 -5.97 -22.96
N THR A 59 -3.02 -7.26 -22.64
CA THR A 59 -4.05 -8.17 -23.16
C THR A 59 -5.44 -7.75 -22.67
N ASP A 60 -6.49 -8.28 -23.30
CA ASP A 60 -7.87 -7.99 -22.89
C ASP A 60 -8.15 -8.44 -21.45
N THR A 61 -7.60 -9.60 -21.04
CA THR A 61 -7.74 -10.12 -19.68
C THR A 61 -7.04 -9.22 -18.65
N GLU A 62 -5.78 -8.85 -18.91
CA GLU A 62 -5.02 -7.97 -18.01
C GLU A 62 -5.70 -6.60 -17.87
N ARG A 63 -6.20 -6.03 -18.97
CA ARG A 63 -6.97 -4.79 -18.96
C ARG A 63 -8.27 -4.94 -18.17
N LYS A 64 -8.97 -6.07 -18.31
CA LYS A 64 -10.21 -6.35 -17.57
C LYS A 64 -9.92 -6.43 -16.07
N HIS A 65 -8.89 -7.15 -15.65
CA HIS A 65 -8.53 -7.24 -14.22
C HIS A 65 -8.23 -5.87 -13.63
N LEU A 66 -7.44 -5.02 -14.31
CA LEU A 66 -7.17 -3.66 -13.84
C LEU A 66 -8.42 -2.79 -13.77
N LYS A 67 -9.40 -2.96 -14.68
CA LYS A 67 -10.69 -2.25 -14.60
C LYS A 67 -11.53 -2.71 -13.42
N VAL A 68 -11.54 -4.01 -13.15
CA VAL A 68 -12.21 -4.57 -11.95
C VAL A 68 -11.52 -4.05 -10.69
N PHE A 69 -10.20 -3.91 -10.71
CA PHE A 69 -9.43 -3.31 -9.61
C PHE A 69 -9.83 -1.84 -9.36
N ASP A 70 -9.90 -1.02 -10.41
CA ASP A 70 -10.35 0.37 -10.30
C ASP A 70 -11.81 0.45 -9.77
N GLU A 71 -12.72 -0.40 -10.26
CA GLU A 71 -14.11 -0.46 -9.77
C GLU A 71 -14.18 -0.91 -8.29
N LEU A 72 -13.40 -1.92 -7.93
CA LEU A 72 -13.25 -2.40 -6.55
C LEU A 72 -12.87 -1.23 -5.63
N ASP A 73 -11.79 -0.52 -5.92
CA ASP A 73 -11.25 0.47 -4.98
C ASP A 73 -12.04 1.78 -5.00
N PHE A 74 -12.36 2.31 -6.18
CA PHE A 74 -12.96 3.63 -6.32
C PHE A 74 -14.46 3.64 -6.08
N VAL A 75 -15.16 2.52 -6.33
CA VAL A 75 -16.62 2.44 -6.25
C VAL A 75 -17.08 1.52 -5.12
N VAL A 76 -16.57 0.27 -5.09
CA VAL A 76 -17.06 -0.74 -4.15
C VAL A 76 -16.55 -0.48 -2.73
N TYR A 77 -15.24 -0.41 -2.53
CA TYR A 77 -14.60 -0.13 -1.24
C TYR A 77 -14.94 1.29 -0.75
N SER A 78 -14.61 2.30 -1.56
CA SER A 78 -14.85 3.71 -1.21
C SER A 78 -16.34 4.05 -1.02
N GLY A 79 -17.24 3.32 -1.70
CA GLY A 79 -18.69 3.44 -1.55
C GLY A 79 -19.32 2.48 -0.55
N GLN A 80 -18.53 1.63 0.12
CA GLN A 80 -18.98 0.64 1.10
C GLN A 80 -20.05 -0.35 0.55
N GLN A 81 -19.94 -0.73 -0.73
CA GLN A 81 -20.88 -1.62 -1.45
C GLN A 81 -20.53 -3.10 -1.22
N TRP A 82 -20.56 -3.55 0.03
CA TRP A 82 -20.00 -4.85 0.44
C TRP A 82 -20.60 -6.08 -0.24
N ASP A 83 -21.85 -5.99 -0.70
CA ASP A 83 -22.54 -7.02 -1.47
C ASP A 83 -21.88 -7.27 -2.85
N ARG A 84 -21.23 -6.24 -3.40
CA ARG A 84 -20.54 -6.29 -4.69
C ARG A 84 -19.11 -6.79 -4.61
N LEU A 85 -18.57 -7.07 -3.42
CA LEU A 85 -17.17 -7.48 -3.29
C LEU A 85 -16.87 -8.82 -4.01
N SER A 86 -17.88 -9.66 -4.16
CA SER A 86 -17.80 -10.90 -4.94
C SER A 86 -17.54 -10.70 -6.44
N GLU A 87 -17.69 -9.47 -6.97
CA GLU A 87 -17.34 -9.13 -8.36
C GLU A 87 -15.82 -9.18 -8.60
N SER A 88 -15.02 -9.02 -7.53
CA SER A 88 -13.55 -8.97 -7.59
C SER A 88 -12.87 -10.03 -6.73
N HIS A 89 -13.55 -10.56 -5.69
CA HIS A 89 -12.96 -11.49 -4.71
C HIS A 89 -13.62 -12.87 -4.74
N ALA A 90 -12.81 -13.93 -4.69
CA ALA A 90 -13.28 -15.29 -4.48
C ALA A 90 -13.89 -15.45 -3.08
N GLN A 91 -14.87 -16.35 -2.94
CA GLN A 91 -15.49 -16.64 -1.64
C GLN A 91 -14.49 -17.11 -0.58
N ASN A 92 -13.46 -17.84 -1.01
CA ASN A 92 -12.38 -18.36 -0.17
C ASN A 92 -11.09 -17.53 -0.28
N ILE A 93 -11.17 -16.25 -0.64
CA ILE A 93 -9.99 -15.39 -0.80
C ILE A 93 -9.13 -15.38 0.49
N ARG A 94 -7.81 -15.39 0.31
CA ARG A 94 -6.85 -15.03 1.35
C ARG A 94 -6.40 -13.60 1.19
N VAL A 95 -6.44 -12.79 2.25
CA VAL A 95 -5.95 -11.40 2.20
C VAL A 95 -4.89 -11.18 3.27
N HIS A 96 -3.73 -10.65 2.88
CA HIS A 96 -2.60 -10.31 3.75
C HIS A 96 -2.61 -8.83 4.06
N TRP A 97 -2.68 -8.48 5.34
CA TRP A 97 -2.83 -7.12 5.81
C TRP A 97 -1.50 -6.49 6.25
N PRO A 98 -1.38 -5.15 6.28
CA PRO A 98 -0.09 -4.47 6.50
C PRO A 98 0.44 -4.49 7.93
N ASP A 99 -0.36 -4.97 8.88
CA ASP A 99 0.06 -5.27 10.26
C ASP A 99 0.57 -6.72 10.42
N GLY A 100 0.58 -7.50 9.33
CA GLY A 100 1.12 -8.85 9.28
C GLY A 100 0.10 -9.97 9.55
N HIS A 101 -1.16 -9.65 9.82
CA HIS A 101 -2.20 -10.68 9.88
C HIS A 101 -2.71 -11.05 8.48
N TYR A 102 -3.47 -12.14 8.40
CA TYR A 102 -4.20 -12.50 7.19
C TYR A 102 -5.62 -12.97 7.54
N THR A 103 -6.51 -12.88 6.56
CA THR A 103 -7.87 -13.41 6.64
C THR A 103 -8.07 -14.52 5.60
N ASP A 104 -8.81 -15.57 5.97
CA ASP A 104 -9.32 -16.55 5.02
C ASP A 104 -10.85 -16.42 4.90
N GLY A 105 -11.33 -16.25 3.67
CA GLY A 105 -12.75 -16.12 3.34
C GLY A 105 -13.24 -14.67 3.25
N ILE A 106 -14.15 -14.43 2.30
CA ILE A 106 -14.65 -13.09 1.98
C ILE A 106 -15.38 -12.40 3.15
N ASP A 107 -16.10 -13.16 3.97
CA ASP A 107 -16.85 -12.61 5.11
C ASP A 107 -15.93 -11.98 6.16
N ARG A 108 -14.81 -12.66 6.45
CA ARG A 108 -13.80 -12.16 7.40
C ARG A 108 -13.13 -10.90 6.86
N HIS A 109 -12.76 -10.92 5.58
CA HIS A 109 -12.16 -9.78 4.92
C HIS A 109 -13.10 -8.56 4.88
N ILE A 110 -14.39 -8.75 4.56
CA ILE A 110 -15.42 -7.69 4.62
C ILE A 110 -15.53 -7.10 6.04
N ALA A 111 -15.51 -7.94 7.08
CA ALA A 111 -15.61 -7.48 8.45
C ALA A 111 -14.42 -6.56 8.83
N ASP A 112 -13.21 -6.93 8.42
CA ASP A 112 -12.01 -6.14 8.69
C ASP A 112 -12.01 -4.84 7.86
N MET A 113 -12.45 -4.86 6.60
CA MET A 113 -12.66 -3.62 5.83
C MET A 113 -13.68 -2.68 6.48
N LYS A 114 -14.85 -3.18 6.90
CA LYS A 114 -15.88 -2.38 7.58
C LYS A 114 -15.34 -1.69 8.82
N SER A 115 -14.40 -2.30 9.54
CA SER A 115 -13.82 -1.72 10.76
C SER A 115 -13.11 -0.38 10.51
N GLN A 116 -12.52 -0.19 9.33
CA GLN A 116 -11.87 1.07 8.93
C GLN A 116 -12.90 2.22 8.81
N PHE A 117 -14.09 1.92 8.31
CA PHE A 117 -15.16 2.90 8.10
C PHE A 117 -15.94 3.28 9.37
N VAL A 118 -15.82 2.50 10.45
CA VAL A 118 -16.49 2.81 11.73
C VAL A 118 -16.07 4.18 12.25
N TRP A 119 -14.77 4.49 12.16
CA TRP A 119 -14.17 5.70 12.73
C TRP A 119 -13.77 6.75 11.68
N ALA A 120 -13.50 6.32 10.44
CA ALA A 120 -13.26 7.17 9.27
C ALA A 120 -14.26 6.85 8.14
N PRO A 121 -15.53 7.31 8.24
CA PRO A 121 -16.59 6.97 7.29
C PRO A 121 -16.40 7.59 5.90
N ASP A 122 -15.52 8.58 5.76
CA ASP A 122 -15.15 9.24 4.50
C ASP A 122 -13.90 8.62 3.84
N THR A 123 -13.45 7.46 4.34
CA THR A 123 -12.33 6.70 3.77
C THR A 123 -12.61 6.38 2.31
N ARG A 124 -11.64 6.67 1.44
CA ARG A 124 -11.73 6.40 0.01
C ARG A 124 -10.34 6.25 -0.60
N ILE A 125 -10.27 5.53 -1.71
CA ILE A 125 -9.11 5.45 -2.58
C ILE A 125 -9.41 6.35 -3.78
N THR A 126 -8.45 7.22 -4.13
CA THR A 126 -8.71 8.32 -5.08
C THR A 126 -8.07 8.14 -6.44
N GLU A 127 -7.05 7.30 -6.54
CA GLU A 127 -6.26 7.13 -7.76
C GLU A 127 -5.44 5.86 -7.73
N HIS A 128 -5.03 5.41 -8.93
CA HIS A 128 -3.98 4.41 -9.09
C HIS A 128 -2.84 4.94 -9.97
N PRO A 129 -1.80 5.59 -9.42
CA PRO A 129 -0.73 6.18 -10.24
C PRO A 129 0.07 5.16 -11.04
N ILE A 130 0.32 3.99 -10.46
CA ILE A 130 1.03 2.87 -11.09
C ILE A 130 0.08 1.69 -11.19
N ARG A 131 0.04 1.08 -12.37
CA ARG A 131 -0.65 -0.19 -12.61
C ARG A 131 0.29 -1.16 -13.28
N ILE A 132 0.25 -2.41 -12.85
CA ILE A 132 0.96 -3.52 -13.44
C ILE A 132 -0.05 -4.65 -13.58
N ALA A 133 -0.05 -5.28 -14.74
CA ALA A 133 -0.76 -6.53 -14.93
C ALA A 133 0.10 -7.46 -15.79
N LYS A 134 0.16 -8.72 -15.37
CA LYS A 134 0.85 -9.76 -16.12
C LYS A 134 0.18 -11.09 -15.85
N ASP A 135 -0.34 -11.71 -16.91
CA ASP A 135 -1.03 -13.00 -16.82
C ASP A 135 -2.17 -12.95 -15.78
N ASN A 136 -2.00 -13.63 -14.63
CA ASN A 136 -2.97 -13.66 -13.54
C ASN A 136 -2.60 -12.76 -12.35
N LEU A 137 -1.60 -11.89 -12.48
CA LEU A 137 -1.17 -10.97 -11.43
C LEU A 137 -1.54 -9.54 -11.79
N THR A 138 -2.06 -8.78 -10.83
CA THR A 138 -2.12 -7.32 -10.90
C THR A 138 -1.44 -6.69 -9.71
N SER A 139 -0.90 -5.49 -9.90
CA SER A 139 -0.55 -4.61 -8.79
C SER A 139 -0.88 -3.17 -9.12
N VAL A 140 -1.45 -2.46 -8.16
CA VAL A 140 -1.72 -1.03 -8.25
C VAL A 140 -1.09 -0.33 -7.05
N THR A 141 -0.54 0.86 -7.26
CA THR A 141 -0.33 1.80 -6.14
C THR A 141 -1.55 2.70 -6.06
N GLY A 142 -1.90 3.20 -4.88
CA GLY A 142 -2.99 4.16 -4.73
C GLY A 142 -2.80 5.09 -3.55
N VAL A 143 -3.73 6.03 -3.40
CA VAL A 143 -3.79 6.94 -2.26
C VAL A 143 -5.10 6.74 -1.53
N MET A 144 -5.01 6.20 -0.31
CA MET A 144 -6.13 6.07 0.61
C MET A 144 -6.20 7.29 1.53
N GLN A 145 -7.36 7.93 1.60
CA GLN A 145 -7.57 9.17 2.36
C GLN A 145 -8.85 9.11 3.19
N GLY A 146 -8.88 9.83 4.29
CA GLY A 146 -10.06 9.96 5.14
C GLY A 146 -9.81 10.88 6.33
N THR A 147 -10.76 10.88 7.27
CA THR A 147 -10.72 11.74 8.47
C THR A 147 -11.15 10.96 9.71
N PHE A 148 -10.36 11.03 10.79
CA PHE A 148 -10.72 10.40 12.07
C PHE A 148 -11.81 11.21 12.79
N THR A 149 -13.08 10.88 12.52
CA THR A 149 -14.25 11.71 12.92
C THR A 149 -15.20 11.03 13.89
N ARG A 150 -15.10 9.71 14.08
CA ARG A 150 -15.93 8.97 15.05
C ARG A 150 -15.05 8.13 15.97
N PRO A 151 -15.54 7.72 17.16
CA PRO A 151 -14.75 6.89 18.08
C PRO A 151 -14.26 5.59 17.43
N MET A 152 -12.97 5.30 17.60
CA MET A 152 -12.32 4.08 17.10
C MET A 152 -12.26 3.03 18.22
N PRO A 153 -12.74 1.80 18.01
CA PRO A 153 -12.55 0.71 18.96
C PRO A 153 -11.06 0.46 19.24
N ASP A 154 -10.67 0.32 20.50
CA ASP A 154 -9.26 0.12 20.91
C ASP A 154 -8.83 -1.36 20.99
N GLY A 155 -9.74 -2.29 20.69
CA GLY A 155 -9.53 -3.74 20.81
C GLY A 155 -9.60 -4.30 22.24
N ASN A 156 -9.71 -3.44 23.26
CA ASN A 156 -9.76 -3.79 24.68
C ASN A 156 -11.12 -3.49 25.33
N GLY A 157 -12.16 -3.27 24.50
CA GLY A 157 -13.52 -2.91 24.95
C GLY A 157 -13.73 -1.42 25.22
N GLY A 158 -12.73 -0.58 24.93
CA GLY A 158 -12.80 0.87 25.01
C GLY A 158 -12.83 1.55 23.64
N PHE A 159 -12.68 2.87 23.66
CA PHE A 159 -12.67 3.71 22.45
C PHE A 159 -11.61 4.79 22.53
N ILE A 160 -10.91 4.98 21.42
CA ILE A 160 -10.07 6.14 21.14
C ILE A 160 -10.97 7.26 20.60
N GLN A 161 -10.87 8.45 21.19
CA GLN A 161 -11.67 9.62 20.79
C GLN A 161 -11.21 10.17 19.43
N PRO A 162 -12.13 10.67 18.60
CA PRO A 162 -11.78 11.21 17.28
C PRO A 162 -10.88 12.44 17.39
N THR A 163 -9.83 12.49 16.58
CA THR A 163 -8.87 13.61 16.58
C THR A 163 -9.22 14.70 15.57
N GLY A 164 -10.15 14.43 14.64
CA GLY A 164 -10.48 15.34 13.53
C GLY A 164 -9.37 15.47 12.48
N LYS A 165 -8.26 14.74 12.63
CA LYS A 165 -7.14 14.79 11.69
C LYS A 165 -7.48 14.02 10.42
N LYS A 166 -7.06 14.59 9.30
CA LYS A 166 -7.09 13.94 7.99
C LYS A 166 -5.88 13.04 7.85
N PHE A 167 -6.04 11.96 7.09
CA PHE A 167 -4.93 11.15 6.62
C PHE A 167 -4.98 11.01 5.10
N ALA A 168 -3.81 10.85 4.52
CA ALA A 168 -3.59 10.46 3.14
C ALA A 168 -2.32 9.60 3.12
N ILE A 169 -2.48 8.33 2.76
CA ILE A 169 -1.39 7.36 2.75
C ILE A 169 -1.26 6.70 1.39
N ASN A 170 -0.01 6.55 0.95
CA ASN A 170 0.30 5.73 -0.20
C ASN A 170 0.11 4.27 0.18
N MET A 171 -0.55 3.53 -0.70
CA MET A 171 -0.72 2.10 -0.59
C MET A 171 -0.32 1.40 -1.88
N ALA A 172 -0.04 0.11 -1.77
CA ALA A 172 0.07 -0.78 -2.91
C ALA A 172 -0.73 -2.04 -2.62
N THR A 173 -1.46 -2.52 -3.62
CA THR A 173 -2.17 -3.78 -3.55
C THR A 173 -1.67 -4.70 -4.65
N VAL A 174 -1.53 -5.98 -4.34
CA VAL A 174 -1.21 -7.04 -5.30
C VAL A 174 -2.34 -8.06 -5.27
N GLY A 175 -2.91 -8.35 -6.43
CA GLY A 175 -3.98 -9.35 -6.61
C GLY A 175 -3.52 -10.53 -7.45
N ILE A 176 -3.75 -11.74 -6.96
CA ILE A 176 -3.59 -12.99 -7.70
C ILE A 176 -4.97 -13.47 -8.13
N TRP A 177 -5.20 -13.52 -9.44
CA TRP A 177 -6.48 -13.83 -10.06
C TRP A 177 -6.58 -15.32 -10.41
N ASN A 178 -7.76 -15.88 -10.22
CA ASN A 178 -8.06 -17.25 -10.60
C ASN A 178 -8.73 -17.33 -11.97
N LYS A 179 -9.00 -18.56 -12.43
CA LYS A 179 -9.61 -18.83 -13.75
C LYS A 179 -11.06 -18.31 -13.89
N LEU A 180 -11.73 -17.99 -12.79
CA LEU A 180 -13.07 -17.40 -12.79
C LEU A 180 -13.04 -15.87 -12.97
N GLY A 181 -11.84 -15.27 -12.98
CA GLY A 181 -11.66 -13.83 -13.16
C GLY A 181 -11.91 -13.01 -11.89
N VAL A 182 -11.69 -13.62 -10.71
CA VAL A 182 -11.70 -12.97 -9.39
C VAL A 182 -10.39 -13.27 -8.65
N MET A 183 -10.02 -12.42 -7.69
CA MET A 183 -8.84 -12.60 -6.85
C MET A 183 -9.04 -13.75 -5.87
N GLU A 184 -8.06 -14.66 -5.82
CA GLU A 184 -8.00 -15.75 -4.83
C GLU A 184 -7.00 -15.45 -3.70
N GLU A 185 -6.06 -14.52 -3.94
CA GLU A 185 -5.15 -14.02 -2.92
C GLU A 185 -4.86 -12.54 -3.16
N GLU A 186 -4.85 -11.74 -2.09
CA GLU A 186 -4.58 -10.30 -2.13
C GLU A 186 -3.55 -9.91 -1.07
N PHE A 187 -2.65 -9.00 -1.41
CA PHE A 187 -1.65 -8.45 -0.50
C PHE A 187 -1.79 -6.93 -0.44
N LEU A 188 -2.06 -6.42 0.75
CA LEU A 188 -2.17 -5.00 1.02
C LEU A 188 -0.85 -4.50 1.62
N PHE A 189 -0.43 -3.29 1.21
CA PHE A 189 0.76 -2.63 1.74
C PHE A 189 0.49 -1.14 1.97
N TRP A 190 0.78 -0.65 3.18
CA TRP A 190 0.93 0.76 3.48
C TRP A 190 1.81 0.93 4.73
N ASP A 191 2.28 2.15 4.98
CA ASP A 191 3.06 2.47 6.18
C ASP A 191 2.13 2.77 7.37
N ASN A 192 1.91 1.76 8.21
CA ASN A 192 1.11 1.88 9.43
C ASN A 192 1.65 2.94 10.40
N ARG A 193 2.97 3.17 10.46
CA ARG A 193 3.55 4.18 11.34
C ARG A 193 3.18 5.58 10.87
N THR A 194 3.41 5.85 9.59
CA THR A 194 3.02 7.14 8.99
C THR A 194 1.51 7.37 9.11
N PHE A 195 0.71 6.34 8.89
CA PHE A 195 -0.74 6.41 9.09
C PHE A 195 -1.13 6.82 10.51
N TYR A 196 -0.62 6.11 11.53
CA TYR A 196 -0.93 6.41 12.93
C TYR A 196 -0.45 7.80 13.37
N GLN A 197 0.69 8.26 12.86
CA GLN A 197 1.15 9.63 13.10
C GLN A 197 0.19 10.68 12.52
N GLN A 198 -0.31 10.47 11.29
CA GLN A 198 -1.24 11.40 10.64
C GLN A 198 -2.57 11.52 11.41
N ILE A 199 -3.06 10.43 11.99
CA ILE A 199 -4.30 10.45 12.79
C ILE A 199 -4.08 10.81 14.27
N GLY A 200 -2.83 11.03 14.70
CA GLY A 200 -2.47 11.51 16.04
C GLY A 200 -2.37 10.41 17.11
N LEU A 201 -2.02 9.18 16.72
CA LEU A 201 -1.87 8.03 17.61
C LEU A 201 -0.42 7.59 17.82
N ALA A 202 0.55 8.22 17.15
CA ALA A 202 1.98 7.92 17.25
C ALA A 202 2.84 9.18 17.08
#